data_AF-M4VCN3-F1
#
_entry.id   AF-M4VCN3-F1
#
_cell.length_a   1.000
_cell.length_b   1.000
_cell.length_c   1.000
_cell.angle_alpha   90.00
_cell.angle_beta   90.00
_cell.angle_gamma   90.00
#
_symmetry.space_group_name_H-M   'P 1'
#
loop_
_entity.id
_entity.type
_entity.pdbx_description
1 polymer ?
#
loop_
_entity_poly.entity_id
_entity_poly.type
_entity_poly.pdbx_seq_one_letter_code
_entity_poly.pdbx_strand_id
1 'polypeptide(L)'
;MRQTAILIITVGLVFIYSFRSYAVPTLYPDRLSRKIINPTNSNYIVDTRDPWRIYVLPPTTAEVRPRGLHTVTANVGFCKEISELQKFNLDTLELINSMKTKDTQTRAQVEVEKQALLEANKKMSEFASSMGLQELMALDVRLQQVELRLDTLYERYKSCLRDCDVVARDIQDSQKIRTDLSARRLSLGSSNANVMYEYERNKNRVQAHEKNLLTLETNWKKLQLDLLDLYQQFNRMFDAHARREGGRVAVTYDSGWSRNVETLKRQNPQYNFEKIPTKNAQIRSGLLSKSQLPLEGSIISFDVGGVSAEGVLALGSYPEAFAGNAVLNLLGVCPLLHPEWFGLKNAPSIEQMIYGMTVGYEYPAAMKYEVKVSYNMYRMYELIKSQGKSSGFFTSKVWSYQDEALFFQDTFRVEWKNQNDQNKLSLEQRRAIESDLRRQILSRLASNLVMSDPSIRLALSNQPQNTGAVVLAESLIKVCPLNIYCQGASVVLNVLQAVFGGSELKQSVKQKLDVNLVEHHSNEEIVMQPMLTTYK
;
A
#
# COMPACT_ATOMS: atom_id res chain seq x y z
N MET A 1 -72.76 30.74 -9.57
CA MET A 1 -71.75 31.81 -9.38
C MET A 1 -71.06 31.62 -8.04
N ARG A 2 -69.80 31.18 -8.05
CA ARG A 2 -68.78 31.51 -7.03
C ARG A 2 -67.45 30.96 -7.53
N GLN A 3 -66.54 31.89 -7.81
CA GLN A 3 -65.17 31.66 -8.29
C GLN A 3 -64.34 31.04 -7.16
N THR A 4 -63.62 29.97 -7.46
CA THR A 4 -62.57 29.41 -6.60
C THR A 4 -61.24 30.01 -7.02
N ALA A 5 -60.72 30.92 -6.20
CA ALA A 5 -59.39 31.49 -6.34
C ALA A 5 -58.33 30.50 -5.82
N ILE A 6 -57.33 30.21 -6.65
CA ILE A 6 -56.16 29.40 -6.29
C ILE A 6 -55.12 30.36 -5.70
N LEU A 7 -54.86 30.24 -4.40
CA LEU A 7 -53.83 30.96 -3.67
C LEU A 7 -52.57 30.08 -3.63
N ILE A 8 -51.53 30.46 -4.39
CA ILE A 8 -50.21 29.83 -4.35
C ILE A 8 -49.41 30.52 -3.24
N ILE A 9 -49.19 29.82 -2.11
CA ILE A 9 -48.26 30.24 -1.06
C ILE A 9 -46.93 29.52 -1.30
N THR A 10 -45.96 30.23 -1.87
CA THR A 10 -44.55 29.83 -1.88
C THR A 10 -43.94 30.05 -0.49
N VAL A 11 -43.82 28.99 0.31
CA VAL A 11 -43.03 28.97 1.54
C VAL A 11 -41.56 28.72 1.18
N GLY A 12 -40.76 29.78 1.18
CA GLY A 12 -39.30 29.70 1.12
C GLY A 12 -38.74 29.23 2.45
N LEU A 13 -38.50 27.92 2.58
CA LEU A 13 -37.83 27.31 3.73
C LEU A 13 -36.32 27.52 3.60
N VAL A 14 -35.83 28.65 4.13
CA VAL A 14 -34.40 28.91 4.30
C VAL A 14 -33.91 28.06 5.48
N PHE A 15 -33.33 26.90 5.20
CA PHE A 15 -32.58 26.12 6.17
C PHE A 15 -31.27 26.87 6.51
N ILE A 16 -31.32 27.71 7.54
CA ILE A 16 -30.12 28.22 8.20
C ILE A 16 -29.53 27.07 9.01
N TYR A 17 -28.67 26.26 8.37
CA TYR A 17 -27.75 25.38 9.08
C TYR A 17 -26.80 26.27 9.89
N SER A 18 -27.18 26.54 11.14
CA SER A 18 -26.26 27.07 12.13
C SER A 18 -25.26 25.95 12.41
N PHE A 19 -24.11 26.01 11.74
CA PHE A 19 -22.94 25.23 12.10
C PHE A 19 -22.54 25.63 13.52
N ARG A 20 -23.12 24.95 14.53
CA ARG A 20 -22.54 24.89 15.86
C ARG A 20 -21.21 24.20 15.68
N SER A 21 -20.20 25.03 15.55
CA SER A 21 -18.85 24.59 15.35
C SER A 21 -18.43 24.03 16.71
N TYR A 22 -18.31 22.71 16.82
CA TYR A 22 -17.95 22.03 18.07
C TYR A 22 -16.46 22.29 18.37
N ALA A 23 -16.11 22.34 19.65
CA ALA A 23 -14.72 22.36 20.13
C ALA A 23 -14.04 21.03 19.77
N VAL A 24 -12.79 21.08 19.28
CA VAL A 24 -12.09 19.90 18.74
C VAL A 24 -10.66 19.81 19.30
N PRO A 25 -10.21 18.62 19.72
CA PRO A 25 -8.82 18.42 20.16
C PRO A 25 -7.82 18.63 19.01
N THR A 26 -6.66 19.27 19.24
CA THR A 26 -5.55 19.40 18.28
C THR A 26 -4.21 19.05 18.90
N LEU A 27 -3.34 18.44 18.09
CA LEU A 27 -1.94 18.18 18.42
C LEU A 27 -1.06 19.46 18.42
N TYR A 28 -1.56 20.55 17.83
CA TYR A 28 -0.81 21.79 17.64
C TYR A 28 -1.66 23.01 18.03
N PRO A 29 -1.76 23.33 19.32
CA PRO A 29 -2.35 24.59 19.74
C PRO A 29 -1.49 25.75 19.24
N ASP A 30 -2.10 26.72 18.55
CA ASP A 30 -1.40 27.91 18.06
C ASP A 30 -0.77 28.72 19.21
N ARG A 31 -1.27 28.57 20.44
CA ARG A 31 -0.76 29.22 21.67
C ARG A 31 -1.02 28.39 22.93
N LEU A 32 0.01 27.73 23.46
CA LEU A 32 0.03 27.39 24.90
C LEU A 32 0.76 28.53 25.64
N SER A 33 0.04 29.23 26.51
CA SER A 33 0.59 30.36 27.26
C SER A 33 1.64 29.93 28.30
N ARG A 34 1.59 28.68 28.76
CA ARG A 34 2.51 28.11 29.76
C ARG A 34 2.80 26.63 29.52
N LYS A 35 4.02 26.19 29.84
CA LYS A 35 4.43 24.79 29.80
C LYS A 35 3.62 23.96 30.81
N ILE A 36 3.01 22.87 30.36
CA ILE A 36 2.32 21.90 31.22
C ILE A 36 3.36 20.97 31.85
N ILE A 37 3.29 20.77 33.17
CA ILE A 37 4.09 19.78 33.89
C ILE A 37 3.37 18.43 33.76
N ASN A 38 3.98 17.48 33.06
CA ASN A 38 3.42 16.14 32.87
C ASN A 38 4.30 15.07 33.53
N PRO A 39 4.01 14.68 34.79
CA PRO A 39 4.73 13.61 35.47
C PRO A 39 4.14 12.22 35.16
N THR A 40 3.22 12.11 34.20
CA THR A 40 2.50 10.87 33.88
C THR A 40 3.04 10.25 32.59
N ASN A 41 2.59 9.04 32.27
CA ASN A 41 2.86 8.37 30.99
C ASN A 41 1.74 8.56 29.95
N SER A 42 0.79 9.45 30.21
CA SER A 42 -0.23 9.88 29.25
C SER A 42 0.28 11.06 28.42
N ASN A 43 0.03 10.99 27.12
CA ASN A 43 0.14 12.17 26.26
C ASN A 43 -1.12 13.04 26.42
N TYR A 44 -1.04 14.28 25.95
CA TYR A 44 -2.18 15.19 25.97
C TYR A 44 -2.21 16.02 24.68
N ILE A 45 -3.40 16.49 24.34
CA ILE A 45 -3.65 17.36 23.21
C ILE A 45 -4.57 18.50 23.66
N VAL A 46 -4.51 19.65 23.00
CA VAL A 46 -5.14 20.89 23.47
C VAL A 46 -6.34 21.20 22.59
N ASP A 47 -7.38 21.81 23.12
CA ASP A 47 -8.52 22.23 22.28
C ASP A 47 -8.12 23.37 21.32
N THR A 48 -8.60 23.33 20.08
CA THR A 48 -8.28 24.38 19.09
C THR A 48 -8.82 25.75 19.46
N ARG A 49 -9.87 25.81 20.28
CA ARG A 49 -10.57 27.06 20.62
C ARG A 49 -10.40 27.48 22.06
N ASP A 50 -10.31 26.51 22.96
CA ASP A 50 -10.07 26.74 24.38
C ASP A 50 -8.67 26.25 24.78
N PRO A 51 -7.64 27.11 24.75
CA PRO A 51 -6.29 26.71 25.11
C PRO A 51 -6.16 26.29 26.59
N TRP A 52 -7.20 26.51 27.40
CA TRP A 52 -7.26 26.06 28.79
C TRP A 52 -7.80 24.64 28.94
N ARG A 53 -8.46 24.10 27.91
CA ARG A 53 -8.97 22.73 27.88
C ARG A 53 -7.95 21.79 27.26
N ILE A 54 -7.58 20.77 28.01
CA ILE A 54 -6.58 19.78 27.63
C ILE A 54 -7.21 18.39 27.67
N TYR A 55 -7.19 17.70 26.53
CA TYR A 55 -7.62 16.31 26.44
C TYR A 55 -6.43 15.39 26.69
N VAL A 56 -6.58 14.50 27.67
CA VAL A 56 -5.57 13.53 28.06
C VAL A 56 -5.83 12.22 27.34
N LEU A 57 -4.84 11.76 26.58
CA LEU A 57 -4.85 10.47 25.90
C LEU A 57 -4.71 9.33 26.92
N PRO A 58 -5.24 8.13 26.61
CA PRO A 58 -4.86 6.93 27.33
C PRO A 58 -3.34 6.80 27.47
N PRO A 59 -2.86 6.20 28.57
CA PRO A 59 -1.44 6.13 28.83
C PRO A 59 -0.70 5.29 27.78
N THR A 60 0.57 5.61 27.53
CA THR A 60 1.40 4.87 26.58
C THR A 60 1.77 3.48 27.11
N THR A 61 1.89 3.36 28.43
CA THR A 61 2.10 2.09 29.14
C THR A 61 1.08 1.88 30.25
N ALA A 62 0.69 0.64 30.51
CA ALA A 62 -0.21 0.31 31.61
C ALA A 62 0.20 -1.02 32.27
N GLU A 63 -0.44 -1.38 33.38
CA GLU A 63 -0.08 -2.59 34.14
C GLU A 63 -1.08 -3.73 33.88
N VAL A 64 -0.56 -4.92 33.58
CA VAL A 64 -1.31 -6.17 33.65
C VAL A 64 -0.92 -6.92 34.92
N ARG A 65 -1.90 -7.43 35.65
CA ARG A 65 -1.63 -8.31 36.79
C ARG A 65 -2.30 -9.67 36.55
N PRO A 66 -1.52 -10.73 36.29
CA PRO A 66 -2.06 -12.09 36.29
C PRO A 66 -2.39 -12.51 37.72
N ARG A 67 -3.56 -13.12 37.93
CA ARG A 67 -4.02 -13.65 39.23
C ARG A 67 -3.79 -15.15 39.37
N GLY A 68 -2.77 -15.67 38.68
CA GLY A 68 -2.44 -17.09 38.66
C GLY A 68 -3.24 -17.89 37.63
N LEU A 69 -2.74 -19.10 37.35
CA LEU A 69 -3.39 -20.14 36.57
C LEU A 69 -4.47 -20.77 37.46
N HIS A 70 -5.74 -20.68 37.06
CA HIS A 70 -6.86 -21.17 37.87
C HIS A 70 -7.52 -22.44 37.32
N THR A 71 -7.37 -22.67 36.01
CA THR A 71 -7.89 -23.87 35.34
C THR A 71 -6.83 -24.46 34.44
N VAL A 72 -6.76 -25.78 34.44
CA VAL A 72 -5.83 -26.58 33.66
C VAL A 72 -6.64 -27.68 32.98
N THR A 73 -6.43 -27.89 31.69
CA THR A 73 -7.16 -28.92 30.93
C THR A 73 -6.39 -30.24 30.95
N ALA A 74 -7.04 -31.34 30.55
CA ALA A 74 -6.37 -32.63 30.40
C ALA A 74 -5.26 -32.63 29.33
N ASN A 75 -5.26 -31.64 28.42
CA ASN A 75 -4.25 -31.55 27.36
C ASN A 75 -2.83 -31.29 27.89
N VAL A 76 -2.67 -30.85 29.15
CA VAL A 76 -1.33 -30.66 29.74
C VAL A 76 -0.54 -31.95 29.89
N GLY A 77 -1.18 -33.11 29.75
CA GLY A 77 -0.48 -34.39 29.58
C GLY A 77 0.51 -34.40 28.41
N PHE A 78 0.31 -33.54 27.40
CA PHE A 78 1.21 -33.39 26.25
C PHE A 78 2.38 -32.43 26.49
N CYS A 79 2.58 -31.91 27.71
CA CYS A 79 3.60 -30.89 27.95
C CYS A 79 5.04 -31.38 27.70
N LYS A 80 5.27 -32.69 27.79
CA LYS A 80 6.58 -33.28 27.48
C LYS A 80 6.87 -33.21 25.98
N GLU A 81 5.89 -33.56 25.15
CA GLU A 81 5.94 -33.46 23.70
C GLU A 81 6.12 -32.00 23.26
N ILE A 82 5.52 -31.04 23.97
CA ILE A 82 5.75 -29.61 23.73
C ILE A 82 7.20 -29.21 24.04
N SER A 83 7.81 -29.72 25.11
CA SER A 83 9.22 -29.47 25.42
C SER A 83 10.14 -30.04 24.33
N GLU A 84 9.88 -31.25 23.87
CA GLU A 84 10.63 -31.87 22.77
C GLU A 84 10.46 -31.09 21.47
N LEU A 85 9.24 -30.69 21.13
CA LEU A 85 8.94 -29.83 20.00
C LEU A 85 9.68 -28.50 20.10
N GLN A 86 9.74 -27.89 21.28
CA GLN A 86 10.45 -26.63 21.46
C GLN A 86 11.97 -26.76 21.23
N LYS A 87 12.57 -27.88 21.65
CA LYS A 87 13.98 -28.14 21.33
C LYS A 87 14.19 -28.29 19.83
N PHE A 88 13.34 -29.08 19.18
CA PHE A 88 13.34 -29.21 17.72
C PHE A 88 13.16 -27.86 17.01
N ASN A 89 12.34 -26.96 17.57
CA ASN A 89 12.13 -25.61 17.04
C ASN A 89 13.37 -24.73 17.12
N LEU A 90 14.14 -24.82 18.20
CA LEU A 90 15.40 -24.07 18.32
C LEU A 90 16.39 -24.53 17.25
N ASP A 91 16.54 -25.85 17.06
CA ASP A 91 17.40 -26.43 16.03
C ASP A 91 16.93 -26.03 14.62
N THR A 92 15.61 -26.03 14.39
CA THR A 92 15.01 -25.62 13.12
C THR A 92 15.20 -24.13 12.85
N LEU A 93 15.08 -23.28 13.87
CA LEU A 93 15.33 -21.83 13.72
C LEU A 93 16.81 -21.54 13.42
N GLU A 94 17.73 -22.27 14.03
CA GLU A 94 19.15 -22.19 13.70
C GLU A 94 19.40 -22.59 12.24
N LEU A 95 18.78 -23.68 11.77
CA LEU A 95 18.85 -24.13 10.39
C LEU A 95 18.26 -23.08 9.42
N ILE A 96 17.09 -22.52 9.74
CA ILE A 96 16.45 -21.46 8.95
C ILE A 96 17.37 -20.23 8.85
N ASN A 97 17.97 -19.80 9.97
CA ASN A 97 18.89 -18.67 9.98
C ASN A 97 20.13 -18.95 9.11
N SER A 98 20.72 -20.14 9.23
CA SER A 98 21.82 -20.59 8.38
C SER A 98 21.45 -20.58 6.89
N MET A 99 20.27 -21.08 6.54
CA MET A 99 19.76 -21.08 5.16
C MET A 99 19.43 -19.67 4.65
N LYS A 100 18.95 -18.77 5.50
CA LYS A 100 18.72 -17.36 5.14
C LYS A 100 20.02 -16.60 4.87
N THR A 101 21.07 -16.89 5.63
CA THR A 101 22.42 -16.39 5.33
C THR A 101 22.90 -16.92 3.98
N LYS A 102 22.72 -18.23 3.70
CA LYS A 102 23.03 -18.80 2.39
C LYS A 102 22.21 -18.17 1.26
N ASP A 103 20.92 -17.90 1.47
CA ASP A 103 20.05 -17.23 0.49
C ASP A 103 20.58 -15.85 0.12
N THR A 104 20.96 -15.07 1.13
CA THR A 104 21.55 -13.74 0.92
C THR A 104 22.86 -13.82 0.14
N GLN A 105 23.72 -14.79 0.48
CA GLN A 105 25.00 -15.01 -0.21
C GLN A 105 24.81 -15.46 -1.66
N THR A 106 23.96 -16.45 -1.91
CA THR A 106 23.68 -16.95 -3.26
C THR A 106 23.01 -15.88 -4.11
N ARG A 107 22.08 -15.09 -3.55
CA ARG A 107 21.49 -13.95 -4.25
C ARG A 107 22.53 -12.91 -4.65
N ALA A 108 23.49 -12.60 -3.78
CA ALA A 108 24.60 -11.71 -4.12
C ALA A 108 25.46 -12.28 -5.25
N GLN A 109 25.74 -13.59 -5.23
CA GLN A 109 26.47 -14.27 -6.31
C GLN A 109 25.72 -14.22 -7.65
N VAL A 110 24.39 -14.40 -7.64
CA VAL A 110 23.54 -14.25 -8.84
C VAL A 110 23.67 -12.85 -9.45
N GLU A 111 23.60 -11.80 -8.63
CA GLU A 111 23.75 -10.42 -9.12
C GLU A 111 25.15 -10.13 -9.67
N VAL A 112 26.21 -10.64 -9.02
CA VAL A 112 27.58 -10.54 -9.52
C VAL A 112 27.73 -11.23 -10.88
N GLU A 113 27.22 -12.45 -11.01
CA GLU A 113 27.32 -13.21 -12.26
C GLU A 113 26.48 -12.57 -13.38
N LYS A 114 25.32 -11.99 -13.06
CA LYS A 114 24.49 -11.23 -13.99
C LYS A 114 25.21 -9.98 -14.52
N GLN A 115 25.93 -9.26 -13.66
CA GLN A 115 26.77 -8.12 -14.09
C GLN A 115 27.93 -8.59 -14.97
N ALA A 116 28.59 -9.70 -14.61
CA ALA A 116 29.66 -10.29 -15.42
C ALA A 116 29.16 -10.71 -16.81
N LEU A 117 27.96 -11.30 -16.89
CA LEU A 117 27.30 -11.64 -18.14
C LEU A 117 26.99 -10.40 -19.00
N LEU A 118 26.47 -9.33 -18.40
CA LEU A 118 26.21 -8.07 -19.10
C LEU A 118 27.50 -7.45 -19.66
N GLU A 119 28.58 -7.46 -18.87
CA GLU A 119 29.88 -6.95 -19.31
C GLU A 119 30.48 -7.80 -20.42
N ALA A 120 30.39 -9.13 -20.31
CA ALA A 120 30.85 -10.06 -21.36
C ALA A 120 30.08 -9.87 -22.67
N ASN A 121 28.75 -9.72 -22.60
CA ASN A 121 27.89 -9.41 -23.75
C ASN A 121 28.25 -8.06 -24.39
N LYS A 122 28.48 -7.03 -23.57
CA LYS A 122 28.92 -5.72 -24.05
C LYS A 122 30.26 -5.83 -24.80
N LYS A 123 31.27 -6.47 -24.21
CA LYS A 123 32.58 -6.68 -24.85
C LYS A 123 32.47 -7.47 -26.16
N MET A 124 31.63 -8.51 -26.18
CA MET A 124 31.38 -9.31 -27.39
C MET A 124 30.71 -8.47 -28.49
N SER A 125 29.70 -7.67 -28.14
CA SER A 125 28.99 -6.80 -29.08
C SER A 125 29.88 -5.66 -29.62
N GLU A 126 30.70 -5.04 -28.77
CA GLU A 126 31.66 -4.02 -29.17
C GLU A 126 32.70 -4.60 -30.13
N PHE A 127 33.26 -5.77 -29.79
CA PHE A 127 34.23 -6.47 -30.64
C PHE A 127 33.63 -6.86 -32.00
N ALA A 128 32.42 -7.43 -32.00
CA ALA A 128 31.75 -7.79 -33.24
C ALA A 128 31.42 -6.56 -34.10
N SER A 129 31.04 -5.44 -33.47
CA SER A 129 30.76 -4.20 -34.17
C SER A 129 32.01 -3.58 -34.79
N SER A 130 33.13 -3.54 -34.05
CA SER A 130 34.40 -2.99 -34.54
C SER A 130 35.02 -3.81 -35.68
N MET A 131 34.74 -5.11 -35.71
CA MET A 131 35.30 -6.04 -36.71
C MET A 131 34.34 -6.36 -37.87
N GLY A 132 33.16 -5.72 -37.93
CA GLY A 132 32.19 -5.98 -39.00
C GLY A 132 31.52 -7.37 -38.96
N LEU A 133 31.41 -7.96 -37.78
CA LEU A 133 30.89 -9.32 -37.55
C LEU A 133 29.39 -9.36 -37.18
N GLN A 134 28.62 -8.33 -37.52
CA GLN A 134 27.20 -8.27 -37.14
C GLN A 134 26.38 -9.41 -37.78
N GLU A 135 26.70 -9.78 -39.03
CA GLU A 135 26.05 -10.90 -39.71
C GLU A 135 26.37 -12.23 -39.01
N LEU A 136 27.60 -12.39 -38.53
CA LEU A 136 28.02 -13.58 -37.79
C LEU A 136 27.26 -13.72 -36.46
N MET A 137 27.14 -12.62 -35.70
CA MET A 137 26.30 -12.60 -34.48
C MET A 137 24.86 -12.97 -34.78
N ALA A 138 24.27 -12.43 -35.85
CA ALA A 138 22.90 -12.73 -36.24
C ALA A 138 22.72 -14.22 -36.62
N LEU A 139 23.72 -14.82 -37.29
CA LEU A 139 23.72 -16.24 -37.61
C LEU A 139 23.82 -17.11 -36.37
N ASP A 140 24.66 -16.75 -35.40
CA ASP A 140 24.79 -17.48 -34.14
C ASP A 140 23.50 -17.45 -33.32
N VAL A 141 22.82 -16.31 -33.24
CA VAL A 141 21.50 -16.20 -32.57
C VAL A 141 20.48 -17.10 -33.27
N ARG A 142 20.44 -17.12 -34.60
CA ARG A 142 19.53 -17.99 -35.37
C ARG A 142 19.86 -19.47 -35.19
N LEU A 143 21.14 -19.83 -35.16
CA LEU A 143 21.58 -21.20 -34.89
C LEU A 143 21.11 -21.66 -33.51
N GLN A 144 21.32 -20.85 -32.47
CA GLN A 144 20.88 -21.16 -31.11
C GLN A 144 19.35 -21.31 -31.02
N GLN A 145 18.58 -20.47 -31.73
CA GLN A 145 17.12 -20.60 -31.80
C GLN A 145 16.67 -21.90 -32.47
N VAL A 146 17.35 -22.31 -33.55
CA VAL A 146 17.06 -23.56 -34.26
C VAL A 146 17.44 -24.77 -33.42
N GLU A 147 18.56 -24.71 -32.69
CA GLU A 147 18.98 -25.77 -31.74
C GLU A 147 17.97 -25.94 -30.62
N LEU A 148 17.52 -24.85 -29.98
CA LEU A 148 16.48 -24.89 -28.94
C LEU A 148 15.16 -25.48 -29.47
N ARG A 149 14.78 -25.11 -30.71
CA ARG A 149 13.60 -25.67 -31.39
C ARG A 149 13.77 -27.16 -31.64
N LEU A 150 14.95 -27.61 -32.08
CA LEU A 150 15.25 -29.03 -32.30
C LEU A 150 15.15 -29.83 -30.99
N ASP A 151 15.72 -29.34 -29.89
CA ASP A 151 15.60 -30.00 -28.58
C ASP A 151 14.14 -30.16 -28.17
N THR A 152 13.35 -29.10 -28.33
CA THR A 152 11.89 -29.13 -28.05
C THR A 152 11.16 -30.13 -28.94
N LEU A 153 11.49 -30.18 -30.23
CA LEU A 153 10.88 -31.11 -31.18
C LEU A 153 11.26 -32.56 -30.88
N TYR A 154 12.49 -32.84 -30.45
CA TYR A 154 12.92 -34.19 -30.05
C TYR A 154 12.19 -34.68 -28.79
N GLU A 155 12.05 -33.84 -27.76
CA GLU A 155 11.28 -34.20 -26.57
C GLU A 155 9.80 -34.44 -26.91
N ARG A 156 9.22 -33.62 -27.80
CA ARG A 156 7.88 -33.84 -28.32
C ARG A 156 7.76 -35.13 -29.13
N TYR A 157 8.77 -35.46 -29.95
CA TYR A 157 8.78 -36.69 -30.73
C TYR A 157 8.86 -37.93 -29.83
N LYS A 158 9.70 -37.91 -28.78
CA LYS A 158 9.80 -39.00 -27.79
C LYS A 158 8.47 -39.29 -27.08
N SER A 159 7.69 -38.25 -26.81
CA SER A 159 6.39 -38.33 -26.13
C SER A 159 5.18 -38.40 -27.08
N CYS A 160 5.45 -38.54 -28.39
CA CYS A 160 4.42 -38.46 -29.42
C CYS A 160 3.56 -39.73 -29.50
N LEU A 161 2.23 -39.57 -29.40
CA LEU A 161 1.26 -40.65 -29.58
C LEU A 161 0.47 -40.55 -30.91
N ARG A 162 0.40 -39.36 -31.51
CA ARG A 162 -0.31 -39.06 -32.77
C ARG A 162 0.41 -37.93 -33.52
N ASP A 163 0.28 -37.90 -34.84
CA ASP A 163 0.89 -36.90 -35.73
C ASP A 163 2.43 -36.84 -35.68
N CYS A 164 3.08 -37.97 -35.37
CA CYS A 164 4.53 -38.04 -35.23
C CYS A 164 5.27 -37.78 -36.56
N ASP A 165 4.63 -38.07 -37.69
CA ASP A 165 5.16 -37.75 -39.03
C ASP A 165 5.25 -36.24 -39.29
N VAL A 166 4.41 -35.43 -38.65
CA VAL A 166 4.48 -33.97 -38.72
C VAL A 166 5.68 -33.48 -37.90
N VAL A 167 5.83 -33.98 -36.68
CA VAL A 167 6.98 -33.64 -35.81
C VAL A 167 8.30 -34.09 -36.44
N ALA A 168 8.34 -35.27 -37.07
CA ALA A 168 9.51 -35.76 -37.79
C ALA A 168 9.90 -34.86 -38.97
N ARG A 169 8.91 -34.37 -39.74
CA ARG A 169 9.15 -33.38 -40.81
C ARG A 169 9.67 -32.06 -40.27
N ASP A 170 9.08 -31.55 -39.19
CA ASP A 170 9.56 -30.31 -38.55
C ASP A 170 11.01 -30.44 -38.03
N ILE A 171 11.40 -31.62 -37.54
CA ILE A 171 12.79 -31.93 -37.17
C ILE A 171 13.69 -31.88 -38.40
N GLN A 172 13.30 -32.53 -39.50
CA GLN A 172 14.08 -32.56 -40.74
C GLN A 172 14.26 -31.15 -41.33
N ASP A 173 13.20 -30.36 -41.38
CA ASP A 173 13.24 -28.97 -41.86
C ASP A 173 14.15 -28.11 -40.98
N SER A 174 14.03 -28.24 -39.66
CA SER A 174 14.89 -27.52 -38.71
C SER A 174 16.37 -27.95 -38.81
N GLN A 175 16.65 -29.23 -39.05
CA GLN A 175 18.01 -29.73 -39.31
C GLN A 175 18.60 -29.17 -40.62
N LYS A 176 17.78 -29.02 -41.66
CA LYS A 176 18.21 -28.40 -42.92
C LYS A 176 18.57 -26.93 -42.70
N ILE A 177 17.72 -26.17 -42.01
CA ILE A 177 17.98 -24.78 -41.64
C ILE A 177 19.28 -24.67 -40.82
N ARG A 178 19.49 -25.55 -39.84
CA ARG A 178 20.74 -25.60 -39.05
C ARG A 178 21.97 -25.78 -39.94
N THR A 179 21.90 -26.72 -40.88
CA THR A 179 23.01 -27.02 -41.82
C THR A 179 23.32 -25.81 -42.70
N ASP A 180 22.30 -25.17 -43.28
CA ASP A 180 22.46 -24.01 -44.15
C ASP A 180 23.06 -22.81 -43.39
N LEU A 181 22.56 -22.53 -42.17
CA LEU A 181 23.10 -21.48 -41.31
C LEU A 181 24.55 -21.79 -40.88
N SER A 182 24.87 -23.04 -40.58
CA SER A 182 26.23 -23.47 -40.22
C SER A 182 27.21 -23.28 -41.36
N ALA A 183 26.80 -23.64 -42.59
CA ALA A 183 27.61 -23.45 -43.80
C ALA A 183 27.90 -21.96 -44.06
N ARG A 184 26.88 -21.10 -43.93
CA ARG A 184 27.04 -19.64 -44.10
C ARG A 184 27.95 -19.03 -43.04
N ARG A 185 27.84 -19.50 -41.79
CA ARG A 185 28.74 -19.12 -40.69
C ARG A 185 30.18 -19.52 -40.99
N LEU A 186 30.41 -20.75 -41.46
CA LEU A 186 31.73 -21.23 -41.88
C LEU A 186 32.32 -20.40 -43.02
N SER A 187 31.52 -20.04 -44.03
CA SER A 187 32.01 -19.19 -45.13
C SER A 187 32.47 -17.82 -44.66
N LEU A 188 31.71 -17.18 -43.76
CA LEU A 188 32.07 -15.88 -43.19
C LEU A 188 33.29 -15.96 -42.27
N GLY A 189 33.49 -17.10 -41.59
CA GLY A 189 34.65 -17.29 -40.71
C GLY A 189 35.97 -17.56 -41.44
N SER A 190 35.90 -18.20 -42.61
CA SER A 190 37.09 -18.62 -43.37
C SER A 190 37.96 -17.47 -43.86
N SER A 191 37.39 -16.28 -44.08
CA SER A 191 38.12 -15.10 -44.55
C SER A 191 38.90 -14.37 -43.45
N ASN A 192 38.64 -14.64 -42.17
CA ASN A 192 39.19 -13.88 -41.03
C ASN A 192 39.45 -14.77 -39.79
N ALA A 193 40.28 -15.80 -39.94
CA ALA A 193 40.53 -16.82 -38.91
C ALA A 193 40.91 -16.27 -37.52
N ASN A 194 41.79 -15.25 -37.45
CA ASN A 194 42.20 -14.65 -36.17
C ASN A 194 41.04 -13.90 -35.49
N VAL A 195 40.21 -13.21 -36.26
CA VAL A 195 39.05 -12.46 -35.75
C VAL A 195 37.99 -13.44 -35.23
N MET A 196 37.78 -14.54 -35.96
CA MET A 196 36.89 -15.62 -35.54
C MET A 196 37.35 -16.27 -34.24
N TYR A 197 38.65 -16.49 -34.06
CA TYR A 197 39.16 -17.06 -32.82
C TYR A 197 38.84 -16.20 -31.60
N GLU A 198 39.08 -14.88 -31.66
CA GLU A 198 38.75 -13.96 -30.57
C GLU A 198 37.23 -13.81 -30.37
N TYR A 199 36.44 -13.85 -31.45
CA TYR A 199 34.99 -13.86 -31.36
C TYR A 199 34.47 -15.10 -30.61
N GLU A 200 34.92 -16.30 -30.98
CA GLU A 200 34.55 -17.56 -30.32
C GLU A 200 35.01 -17.59 -28.86
N ARG A 201 36.19 -17.03 -28.56
CA ARG A 201 36.67 -16.90 -27.19
C ARG A 201 35.73 -16.04 -26.34
N ASN A 202 35.25 -14.91 -26.87
CA ASN A 202 34.30 -14.04 -26.17
C ASN A 202 32.91 -14.68 -26.06
N LYS A 203 32.45 -15.37 -27.11
CA LYS A 203 31.22 -16.17 -27.09
C LYS A 203 31.25 -17.25 -26.02
N ASN A 204 32.35 -18.01 -25.92
CA ASN A 204 32.54 -19.04 -24.90
C ASN A 204 32.52 -18.46 -23.48
N ARG A 205 33.03 -17.23 -23.30
CA ARG A 205 32.92 -16.52 -22.01
C ARG A 205 31.47 -16.17 -21.67
N VAL A 206 30.71 -15.65 -22.64
CA VAL A 206 29.28 -15.37 -22.46
C VAL A 206 28.53 -16.65 -22.08
N GLN A 207 28.72 -17.74 -22.84
CA GLN A 207 28.06 -19.03 -22.57
C GLN A 207 28.45 -19.62 -21.21
N ALA A 208 29.71 -19.45 -20.78
CA ALA A 208 30.14 -19.87 -19.45
C ALA A 208 29.39 -19.09 -18.35
N HIS A 209 29.26 -17.76 -18.49
CA HIS A 209 28.50 -16.93 -17.55
C HIS A 209 27.00 -17.27 -17.56
N GLU A 210 26.40 -17.52 -18.72
CA GLU A 210 25.00 -17.96 -18.82
C GLU A 210 24.76 -19.29 -18.07
N LYS A 211 25.65 -20.28 -18.26
CA LYS A 211 25.56 -21.57 -17.58
C LYS A 211 25.74 -21.46 -16.07
N ASN A 212 26.69 -20.64 -15.63
CA ASN A 212 26.91 -20.38 -14.21
C ASN A 212 25.70 -19.68 -13.58
N LEU A 213 25.15 -18.66 -14.25
CA LEU A 213 23.97 -17.93 -13.80
C LEU A 213 22.77 -18.88 -13.66
N LEU A 214 22.49 -19.72 -14.67
CA LEU A 214 21.42 -20.71 -14.60
C LEU A 214 21.59 -21.69 -13.43
N THR A 215 22.83 -22.13 -13.17
CA THR A 215 23.15 -23.02 -12.06
C THR A 215 22.91 -22.33 -10.72
N LEU A 216 23.35 -21.08 -10.57
CA LEU A 216 23.13 -20.27 -9.36
C LEU A 216 21.65 -19.99 -9.12
N GLU A 217 20.90 -19.60 -10.14
CA GLU A 217 19.45 -19.37 -10.06
C GLU A 217 18.69 -20.65 -9.67
N THR A 218 19.07 -21.79 -10.22
CA THR A 218 18.47 -23.09 -9.88
C THR A 218 18.74 -23.45 -8.42
N ASN A 219 19.99 -23.29 -7.95
CA ASN A 219 20.36 -23.53 -6.56
C ASN A 219 19.64 -22.57 -5.60
N TRP A 220 19.53 -21.29 -5.97
CA TRP A 220 18.82 -20.29 -5.21
C TRP A 220 17.34 -20.63 -5.08
N LYS A 221 16.68 -20.99 -6.19
CA LYS A 221 15.27 -21.41 -6.18
C LYS A 221 15.05 -22.65 -5.33
N LYS A 222 15.95 -23.65 -5.41
CA LYS A 222 15.88 -24.84 -4.54
C LYS A 222 15.97 -24.44 -3.06
N LEU A 223 16.92 -23.58 -2.70
CA LEU A 223 17.08 -23.09 -1.34
C LEU A 223 15.82 -22.37 -0.82
N GLN A 224 15.15 -21.58 -1.67
CA GLN A 224 13.88 -20.94 -1.32
C GLN A 224 12.76 -21.93 -1.08
N LEU A 225 12.67 -22.99 -1.89
CA LEU A 225 11.69 -24.07 -1.71
C LEU A 225 11.96 -24.84 -0.41
N ASP A 226 13.22 -25.16 -0.13
CA ASP A 226 13.62 -25.86 1.10
C ASP A 226 13.31 -24.99 2.34
N LEU A 227 13.56 -23.67 2.27
CA LEU A 227 13.17 -22.72 3.32
C LEU A 227 11.65 -22.69 3.53
N LEU A 228 10.87 -22.62 2.45
CA LEU A 228 9.42 -22.61 2.52
C LEU A 228 8.87 -23.89 3.14
N ASP A 229 9.42 -25.05 2.77
CA ASP A 229 9.05 -26.33 3.33
C ASP A 229 9.35 -26.40 4.83
N LEU A 230 10.53 -25.95 5.27
CA LEU A 230 10.87 -25.85 6.69
C LEU A 230 9.90 -24.94 7.46
N TYR A 231 9.54 -23.77 6.92
CA TYR A 231 8.53 -22.90 7.54
C TYR A 231 7.15 -23.57 7.63
N GLN A 232 6.75 -24.31 6.59
CA GLN A 232 5.47 -25.03 6.61
C GLN A 232 5.48 -26.17 7.63
N GLN A 233 6.56 -26.96 7.70
CA GLN A 233 6.70 -28.02 8.69
C GLN A 233 6.66 -27.44 10.11
N PHE A 234 7.40 -26.36 10.35
CA PHE A 234 7.39 -25.61 11.60
C PHE A 234 5.96 -25.17 11.96
N ASN A 235 5.28 -24.45 11.07
CA ASN A 235 3.93 -23.96 11.31
C ASN A 235 2.92 -25.10 11.56
N ARG A 236 3.01 -26.22 10.82
CA ARG A 236 2.10 -27.37 11.02
C ARG A 236 2.23 -27.99 12.40
N MET A 237 3.45 -28.15 12.91
CA MET A 237 3.66 -28.68 14.25
C MET A 237 3.16 -27.69 15.32
N PHE A 238 3.44 -26.39 15.14
CA PHE A 238 2.91 -25.37 16.03
C PHE A 238 1.38 -25.36 16.04
N ASP A 239 0.73 -25.33 14.88
CA ASP A 239 -0.73 -25.28 14.75
C ASP A 239 -1.44 -26.43 15.45
N ALA A 240 -0.88 -27.65 15.39
CA ALA A 240 -1.47 -28.84 16.02
C ALA A 240 -1.56 -28.73 17.55
N HIS A 241 -0.63 -28.00 18.16
CA HIS A 241 -0.54 -27.82 19.61
C HIS A 241 -1.03 -26.44 20.07
N ALA A 242 -0.87 -25.41 19.25
CA ALA A 242 -1.24 -24.03 19.54
C ALA A 242 -2.77 -23.83 19.62
N ARG A 243 -3.55 -24.72 19.01
CA ARG A 243 -5.03 -24.70 19.09
C ARG A 243 -5.59 -25.42 20.32
N ARG A 244 -4.77 -26.19 21.03
CA ARG A 244 -5.24 -26.97 22.19
C ARG A 244 -5.18 -26.10 23.44
N GLU A 245 -6.34 -25.82 24.03
CA GLU A 245 -6.42 -25.15 25.33
C GLU A 245 -5.65 -25.98 26.38
N GLY A 246 -4.65 -25.37 27.00
CA GLY A 246 -3.88 -25.93 28.11
C GLY A 246 -4.42 -25.48 29.46
N GLY A 247 -5.00 -24.28 29.54
CA GLY A 247 -5.50 -23.72 30.79
C GLY A 247 -5.85 -22.25 30.67
N ARG A 248 -6.31 -21.64 31.77
CA ARG A 248 -6.74 -20.25 31.79
C ARG A 248 -6.13 -19.48 32.94
N VAL A 249 -5.75 -18.24 32.64
CA VAL A 249 -5.16 -17.31 33.60
C VAL A 249 -6.09 -16.13 33.75
N ALA A 250 -6.50 -15.83 34.99
CA ALA A 250 -7.25 -14.62 35.27
C ALA A 250 -6.30 -13.43 35.18
N VAL A 251 -6.72 -12.40 34.46
CA VAL A 251 -5.94 -11.18 34.22
C VAL A 251 -6.78 -9.97 34.60
N THR A 252 -6.17 -9.08 35.36
CA THR A 252 -6.75 -7.78 35.68
C THR A 252 -5.91 -6.67 35.10
N TYR A 253 -6.60 -5.75 34.44
CA TYR A 253 -6.02 -4.64 33.71
C TYR A 253 -6.50 -3.34 34.33
N ASP A 254 -5.55 -2.45 34.64
CA ASP A 254 -5.80 -1.08 35.08
C ASP A 254 -4.93 -0.15 34.22
N SER A 255 -5.58 0.67 33.39
CA SER A 255 -4.87 1.68 32.61
C SER A 255 -4.26 2.77 33.49
N GLY A 256 -4.86 3.08 34.64
CA GLY A 256 -4.54 4.26 35.42
C GLY A 256 -4.89 5.59 34.73
N TRP A 257 -5.69 5.60 33.66
CA TRP A 257 -5.97 6.79 32.87
C TRP A 257 -6.64 7.90 33.69
N SER A 258 -7.59 7.57 34.57
CA SER A 258 -8.19 8.53 35.52
C SER A 258 -7.16 9.09 36.49
N ARG A 259 -6.25 8.25 36.99
CA ARG A 259 -5.20 8.65 37.93
C ARG A 259 -4.23 9.64 37.27
N ASN A 260 -3.93 9.44 35.99
CA ASN A 260 -3.12 10.37 35.20
C ASN A 260 -3.82 11.72 35.04
N VAL A 261 -5.10 11.73 34.66
CA VAL A 261 -5.91 12.96 34.54
C VAL A 261 -5.92 13.74 35.86
N GLU A 262 -6.20 13.08 36.98
CA GLU A 262 -6.23 13.76 38.28
C GLU A 262 -4.86 14.22 38.76
N THR A 263 -3.79 13.52 38.39
CA THR A 263 -2.43 13.99 38.66
C THR A 263 -2.09 15.24 37.84
N LEU A 264 -2.49 15.29 36.58
CA LEU A 264 -2.32 16.46 35.72
C LEU A 264 -3.11 17.68 36.22
N LYS A 265 -4.38 17.48 36.64
CA LYS A 265 -5.21 18.54 37.26
C LYS A 265 -4.55 19.13 38.50
N ARG A 266 -4.05 18.28 39.41
CA ARG A 266 -3.38 18.74 40.65
C ARG A 266 -2.10 19.52 40.38
N GLN A 267 -1.30 19.08 39.41
CA GLN A 267 -0.02 19.71 39.07
C GLN A 267 -0.18 20.99 38.24
N ASN A 268 -1.31 21.16 37.55
CA ASN A 268 -1.54 22.29 36.68
C ASN A 268 -2.98 22.84 36.85
N PRO A 269 -3.31 23.41 38.02
CA PRO A 269 -4.67 23.84 38.36
C PRO A 269 -5.24 24.94 37.46
N GLN A 270 -4.39 25.63 36.69
CA GLN A 270 -4.81 26.64 35.71
C GLN A 270 -5.47 26.06 34.45
N TYR A 271 -5.40 24.75 34.22
CA TYR A 271 -5.96 24.09 33.05
C TYR A 271 -7.09 23.12 33.43
N ASN A 272 -8.05 22.95 32.53
CA ASN A 272 -9.10 21.94 32.65
C ASN A 272 -8.70 20.68 31.87
N PHE A 273 -8.34 19.61 32.58
CA PHE A 273 -7.99 18.33 31.96
C PHE A 273 -9.19 17.39 31.91
N GLU A 274 -9.44 16.82 30.74
CA GLU A 274 -10.51 15.86 30.50
C GLU A 274 -9.97 14.66 29.74
N LYS A 275 -10.64 13.50 29.85
CA LYS A 275 -10.30 12.35 29.02
C LYS A 275 -10.72 12.61 27.58
N ILE A 276 -9.85 12.28 26.63
CA ILE A 276 -10.25 12.32 25.24
C ILE A 276 -11.29 11.22 24.93
N PRO A 277 -12.37 11.49 24.19
CA PRO A 277 -13.23 10.43 23.69
C PRO A 277 -12.45 9.52 22.75
N THR A 278 -12.57 8.21 22.96
CA THR A 278 -11.92 7.19 22.13
C THR A 278 -12.96 6.30 21.46
N LYS A 279 -12.59 5.71 20.32
CA LYS A 279 -13.43 4.78 19.55
C LYS A 279 -12.64 3.57 19.09
N ASN A 280 -13.36 2.55 18.63
CA ASN A 280 -12.81 1.39 17.91
C ASN A 280 -11.63 0.74 18.66
N ALA A 281 -11.77 0.60 19.98
CA ALA A 281 -10.71 0.04 20.79
C ALA A 281 -10.58 -1.47 20.48
N GLN A 282 -9.39 -1.91 20.13
CA GLN A 282 -9.07 -3.29 19.81
C GLN A 282 -8.00 -3.78 20.76
N ILE A 283 -8.35 -4.77 21.57
CA ILE A 283 -7.41 -5.42 22.47
C ILE A 283 -6.81 -6.61 21.75
N ARG A 284 -5.48 -6.63 21.69
CA ARG A 284 -4.68 -7.76 21.21
C ARG A 284 -3.71 -8.17 22.31
N SER A 285 -3.43 -9.44 22.43
CA SER A 285 -2.43 -9.91 23.39
C SER A 285 -1.32 -10.71 22.75
N GLY A 286 -0.20 -10.78 23.43
CA GLY A 286 0.79 -11.82 23.26
C GLY A 286 1.45 -12.13 24.59
N LEU A 287 2.01 -13.32 24.73
CA LEU A 287 2.95 -13.58 25.81
C LEU A 287 4.31 -13.03 25.37
N LEU A 288 4.82 -12.03 26.10
CA LEU A 288 6.14 -11.49 25.84
C LEU A 288 7.14 -12.30 26.65
N SER A 289 7.97 -13.08 25.95
CA SER A 289 9.04 -13.82 26.61
C SER A 289 10.31 -12.98 26.73
N LYS A 290 10.96 -13.01 27.91
CA LYS A 290 12.38 -12.61 28.05
C LYS A 290 13.33 -13.74 27.65
N SER A 291 12.84 -14.99 27.54
CA SER A 291 13.60 -16.14 27.07
C SER A 291 13.44 -16.33 25.56
N GLN A 292 14.33 -17.11 24.94
CA GLN A 292 14.33 -17.43 23.50
C GLN A 292 13.10 -18.24 23.03
N LEU A 293 12.02 -18.27 23.83
CA LEU A 293 10.83 -19.04 23.55
C LEU A 293 9.88 -18.24 22.67
N PRO A 294 9.50 -18.74 21.49
CA PRO A 294 8.46 -18.12 20.69
C PRO A 294 7.10 -18.36 21.37
N LEU A 295 6.76 -17.48 22.33
CA LEU A 295 5.45 -17.50 23.01
C LEU A 295 4.39 -16.69 22.26
N GLU A 296 4.72 -16.13 21.09
CA GLU A 296 3.72 -15.53 20.20
C GLU A 296 2.66 -16.56 19.82
N GLY A 297 1.39 -16.18 19.92
CA GLY A 297 0.26 -17.10 19.69
C GLY A 297 -0.02 -18.07 20.84
N SER A 298 0.61 -17.93 22.01
CA SER A 298 0.33 -18.78 23.19
C SER A 298 -1.05 -18.52 23.82
N ILE A 299 -1.71 -17.42 23.45
CA ILE A 299 -3.05 -17.06 23.92
C ILE A 299 -4.03 -17.33 22.78
N ILE A 300 -4.99 -18.24 23.00
CA ILE A 300 -6.02 -18.64 22.04
C ILE A 300 -7.11 -17.57 21.97
N SER A 301 -7.63 -17.17 23.12
CA SER A 301 -8.74 -16.23 23.23
C SER A 301 -8.74 -15.47 24.56
N PHE A 302 -9.54 -14.40 24.61
CA PHE A 302 -9.90 -13.73 25.85
C PHE A 302 -11.37 -13.85 26.12
N ASP A 303 -11.69 -14.11 27.38
CA ASP A 303 -13.03 -14.00 27.90
C ASP A 303 -13.10 -12.74 28.77
N VAL A 304 -13.81 -11.71 28.29
CA VAL A 304 -14.07 -10.47 29.06
C VAL A 304 -15.57 -10.31 29.20
N GLY A 305 -16.07 -10.28 30.45
CA GLY A 305 -17.50 -10.09 30.71
C GLY A 305 -18.42 -11.14 30.07
N GLY A 306 -17.93 -12.38 29.86
CA GLY A 306 -18.68 -13.46 29.22
C GLY A 306 -18.63 -13.48 27.69
N VAL A 307 -17.98 -12.51 27.06
CA VAL A 307 -17.72 -12.51 25.61
C VAL A 307 -16.34 -13.11 25.36
N SER A 308 -16.30 -14.21 24.62
CA SER A 308 -15.05 -14.82 24.13
C SER A 308 -14.69 -14.25 22.77
N ALA A 309 -13.45 -13.81 22.60
CA ALA A 309 -12.93 -13.34 21.32
C ALA A 309 -11.59 -14.01 21.00
N GLU A 310 -11.49 -14.59 19.81
CA GLU A 310 -10.24 -15.18 19.30
C GLU A 310 -9.30 -14.06 18.82
N GLY A 311 -8.16 -13.91 19.51
CA GLY A 311 -7.08 -12.99 19.15
C GLY A 311 -7.34 -11.49 19.32
N VAL A 312 -8.52 -10.97 18.96
CA VAL A 312 -8.86 -9.54 19.01
C VAL A 312 -10.22 -9.30 19.64
N LEU A 313 -10.27 -8.58 20.76
CA LEU A 313 -11.51 -8.11 21.38
C LEU A 313 -11.79 -6.66 20.96
N ALA A 314 -12.90 -6.45 20.26
CA ALA A 314 -13.36 -5.12 19.88
C ALA A 314 -14.26 -4.51 20.97
N LEU A 315 -13.95 -3.27 21.34
CA LEU A 315 -14.67 -2.47 22.32
C LEU A 315 -15.07 -1.12 21.68
N GLY A 316 -16.19 -0.55 22.13
CA GLY A 316 -16.66 0.74 21.63
C GLY A 316 -15.70 1.91 21.93
N SER A 317 -14.95 1.83 23.02
CA SER A 317 -13.98 2.84 23.48
C SER A 317 -12.88 2.21 24.33
N TYR A 318 -11.82 2.96 24.60
CA TYR A 318 -10.72 2.53 25.46
C TYR A 318 -11.21 2.25 26.90
N PRO A 319 -10.97 1.05 27.47
CA PRO A 319 -11.42 0.69 28.81
C PRO A 319 -10.50 1.28 29.89
N GLU A 320 -11.09 1.80 30.98
CA GLU A 320 -10.31 2.26 32.15
C GLU A 320 -9.62 1.09 32.85
N ALA A 321 -10.42 0.05 33.12
CA ALA A 321 -10.00 -1.18 33.74
C ALA A 321 -10.93 -2.28 33.24
N PHE A 322 -10.41 -3.50 33.17
CA PHE A 322 -11.25 -4.68 32.95
C PHE A 322 -10.60 -5.91 33.57
N ALA A 323 -11.43 -6.91 33.83
CA ALA A 323 -10.99 -8.22 34.26
C ALA A 323 -11.43 -9.25 33.22
N GLY A 324 -10.57 -10.20 32.92
CA GLY A 324 -10.87 -11.26 31.98
C GLY A 324 -10.07 -12.51 32.25
N ASN A 325 -10.28 -13.52 31.41
CA ASN A 325 -9.48 -14.73 31.39
C ASN A 325 -8.73 -14.80 30.06
N ALA A 326 -7.42 -14.97 30.12
CA ALA A 326 -6.63 -15.36 28.98
C ALA A 326 -6.67 -16.89 28.87
N VAL A 327 -7.18 -17.40 27.75
CA VAL A 327 -7.16 -18.84 27.45
C VAL A 327 -5.84 -19.16 26.80
N LEU A 328 -5.01 -19.93 27.49
CA LEU A 328 -3.67 -20.30 27.04
C LEU A 328 -3.71 -21.65 26.34
N ASN A 329 -2.93 -21.77 25.27
CA ASN A 329 -2.63 -23.07 24.69
C ASN A 329 -1.52 -23.79 25.47
N LEU A 330 -1.16 -24.98 24.99
CA LEU A 330 -0.08 -25.75 25.60
C LEU A 330 1.29 -25.04 25.55
N LEU A 331 1.55 -24.20 24.55
CA LEU A 331 2.79 -23.42 24.49
C LEU A 331 2.87 -22.37 25.61
N GLY A 332 1.72 -21.81 25.99
CA GLY A 332 1.64 -20.86 27.11
C GLY A 332 1.62 -21.54 28.48
N VAL A 333 0.90 -22.66 28.63
CA VAL A 333 0.71 -23.32 29.93
C VAL A 333 1.87 -24.23 30.32
N CYS A 334 2.46 -24.97 29.40
CA CYS A 334 3.48 -25.96 29.76
C CYS A 334 4.73 -25.34 30.40
N PRO A 335 5.25 -24.18 29.95
CA PRO A 335 6.35 -23.50 30.63
C PRO A 335 5.99 -22.94 32.02
N LEU A 336 4.70 -22.70 32.28
CA LEU A 336 4.21 -22.32 33.62
C LEU A 336 4.19 -23.51 34.59
N LEU A 337 3.81 -24.69 34.09
CA LEU A 337 3.70 -25.91 34.89
C LEU A 337 5.04 -26.62 35.10
N HIS A 338 5.88 -26.65 34.07
CA HIS A 338 7.14 -27.41 34.03
C HIS A 338 8.31 -26.55 33.54
N PRO A 339 8.66 -25.45 34.23
CA PRO A 339 9.71 -24.52 33.79
C PRO A 339 11.07 -25.20 33.53
N GLU A 340 11.36 -26.30 34.24
CA GLU A 340 12.57 -27.11 34.09
C GLU A 340 12.70 -27.76 32.71
N TRP A 341 11.58 -28.16 32.08
CA TRP A 341 11.59 -28.77 30.74
C TRP A 341 11.91 -27.75 29.63
N PHE A 342 11.77 -26.46 29.94
CA PHE A 342 11.96 -25.36 29.01
C PHE A 342 13.23 -24.54 29.32
N GLY A 343 14.09 -25.05 30.21
CA GLY A 343 15.36 -24.42 30.55
C GLY A 343 15.23 -23.10 31.33
N LEU A 344 14.06 -22.85 31.94
CA LEU A 344 13.80 -21.65 32.72
C LEU A 344 14.42 -21.82 34.13
N LYS A 345 15.61 -21.24 34.33
CA LYS A 345 16.30 -21.24 35.63
C LYS A 345 15.58 -20.25 36.55
N ASN A 346 15.02 -20.78 37.64
CA ASN A 346 14.00 -20.16 38.51
C ASN A 346 12.65 -20.18 37.80
N ALA A 347 11.70 -20.96 38.34
CA ALA A 347 10.32 -20.89 37.89
C ALA A 347 9.92 -19.41 37.88
N PRO A 348 9.63 -18.80 36.71
CA PRO A 348 8.93 -17.54 36.76
C PRO A 348 7.66 -17.88 37.54
N SER A 349 7.49 -17.31 38.74
CA SER A 349 6.15 -17.28 39.32
C SER A 349 5.23 -16.76 38.20
N ILE A 350 3.97 -17.18 38.14
CA ILE A 350 3.04 -16.73 37.09
C ILE A 350 3.05 -15.18 36.96
N GLU A 351 3.43 -14.48 38.04
CA GLU A 351 3.69 -13.05 38.16
C GLU A 351 4.87 -12.49 37.32
N GLN A 352 5.85 -13.32 36.95
CA GLN A 352 7.01 -12.95 36.13
C GLN A 352 6.81 -13.16 34.63
N MET A 353 5.76 -13.90 34.22
CA MET A 353 5.36 -13.93 32.82
C MET A 353 4.70 -12.59 32.47
N ILE A 354 5.33 -11.87 31.55
CA ILE A 354 4.83 -10.58 31.07
C ILE A 354 3.72 -10.88 30.06
N TYR A 355 2.47 -10.79 30.51
CA TYR A 355 1.32 -10.78 29.62
C TYR A 355 1.31 -9.45 28.87
N GLY A 356 1.85 -9.47 27.66
CA GLY A 356 1.82 -8.33 26.77
C GLY A 356 0.40 -8.14 26.27
N MET A 357 -0.15 -6.95 26.48
CA MET A 357 -1.41 -6.57 25.86
C MET A 357 -1.23 -5.24 25.18
N THR A 358 -1.77 -5.13 23.98
CA THR A 358 -1.82 -3.88 23.23
C THR A 358 -3.28 -3.52 23.01
N VAL A 359 -3.63 -2.29 23.36
CA VAL A 359 -4.95 -1.74 23.07
C VAL A 359 -4.74 -0.68 22.01
N GLY A 360 -5.12 -1.01 20.77
CA GLY A 360 -5.25 -0.04 19.69
C GLY A 360 -6.55 0.73 19.88
N TYR A 361 -6.56 2.03 19.66
CA TYR A 361 -7.76 2.85 19.73
C TYR A 361 -7.64 4.05 18.80
N GLU A 362 -8.78 4.65 18.49
CA GLU A 362 -8.83 5.88 17.70
C GLU A 362 -9.31 7.05 18.56
N TYR A 363 -8.75 8.23 18.32
CA TYR A 363 -9.19 9.47 18.96
C TYR A 363 -9.36 10.60 17.94
N PRO A 364 -10.31 11.54 18.14
CA PRO A 364 -10.51 12.64 17.22
C PRO A 364 -9.39 13.69 17.39
N ALA A 365 -8.79 14.13 16.28
CA ALA A 365 -7.87 15.25 16.24
C ALA A 365 -8.17 16.16 15.05
N ALA A 366 -8.24 17.47 15.31
CA ALA A 366 -8.28 18.52 14.30
C ALA A 366 -6.93 18.55 13.57
N MET A 367 -7.00 18.39 12.26
CA MET A 367 -5.89 18.57 11.35
C MET A 367 -6.15 19.83 10.52
N LYS A 368 -5.27 20.82 10.67
CA LYS A 368 -5.22 21.98 9.77
C LYS A 368 -4.28 21.64 8.62
N TYR A 369 -4.72 21.84 7.40
CA TYR A 369 -3.85 21.73 6.22
C TYR A 369 -3.94 22.99 5.37
N GLU A 370 -2.79 23.38 4.81
CA GLU A 370 -2.69 24.48 3.87
C GLU A 370 -2.15 23.97 2.54
N VAL A 371 -2.89 24.26 1.48
CA VAL A 371 -2.56 23.85 0.13
C VAL A 371 -2.49 25.07 -0.76
N LYS A 372 -1.38 25.20 -1.49
CA LYS A 372 -1.24 26.15 -2.58
C LYS A 372 -1.43 25.40 -3.89
N VAL A 373 -2.51 25.71 -4.60
CA VAL A 373 -2.78 25.15 -5.92
C VAL A 373 -2.32 26.16 -6.97
N SER A 374 -1.49 25.74 -7.91
CA SER A 374 -1.06 26.56 -9.06
C SER A 374 -1.53 25.91 -10.35
N TYR A 375 -2.24 26.63 -11.20
CA TYR A 375 -2.81 26.04 -12.42
C TYR A 375 -2.92 27.04 -13.57
N ASN A 376 -2.92 26.53 -14.81
CA ASN A 376 -3.15 27.32 -16.01
C ASN A 376 -4.36 26.76 -16.77
N MET A 377 -5.46 27.51 -16.76
CA MET A 377 -6.74 27.07 -17.33
C MET A 377 -6.64 26.77 -18.83
N TYR A 378 -5.93 27.60 -19.59
CA TYR A 378 -5.79 27.43 -21.04
C TYR A 378 -4.95 26.20 -21.42
N ARG A 379 -3.85 25.94 -20.69
CA ARG A 379 -3.02 24.76 -20.94
C ARG A 379 -3.72 23.46 -20.54
N MET A 380 -4.46 23.47 -19.43
CA MET A 380 -5.34 22.33 -19.08
C MET A 380 -6.32 22.03 -20.22
N TYR A 381 -6.87 23.07 -20.85
CA TYR A 381 -7.69 22.93 -22.05
C TYR A 381 -6.93 22.35 -23.25
N GLU A 382 -5.74 22.89 -23.59
CA GLU A 382 -4.96 22.39 -24.73
C GLU A 382 -4.59 20.91 -24.59
N LEU A 383 -4.31 20.45 -23.38
CA LEU A 383 -4.07 19.03 -23.07
C LEU A 383 -5.31 18.17 -23.26
N ILE A 384 -6.48 18.61 -22.79
CA ILE A 384 -7.76 17.92 -23.02
C ILE A 384 -8.04 17.82 -24.54
N LYS A 385 -7.74 18.89 -25.29
CA LYS A 385 -7.96 18.96 -26.74
C LYS A 385 -7.01 18.07 -27.56
N SER A 386 -5.72 18.05 -27.24
CA SER A 386 -4.71 17.35 -28.04
C SER A 386 -4.94 15.84 -28.06
N GLN A 387 -5.41 15.27 -26.95
CA GLN A 387 -5.71 13.85 -26.80
C GLN A 387 -7.02 13.43 -27.46
N GLY A 388 -8.03 14.33 -27.51
CA GLY A 388 -9.25 14.10 -28.27
C GLY A 388 -9.04 13.89 -29.78
N LYS A 389 -7.84 14.21 -30.31
CA LYS A 389 -7.46 14.03 -31.71
C LYS A 389 -6.70 12.73 -32.02
N SER A 390 -6.07 12.08 -31.03
CA SER A 390 -5.14 10.96 -31.27
C SER A 390 -5.59 9.60 -30.73
N SER A 391 -6.47 9.52 -29.73
CA SER A 391 -7.18 8.28 -29.37
C SER A 391 -8.36 8.61 -28.44
N GLY A 392 -9.46 7.86 -28.55
CA GLY A 392 -10.73 8.16 -27.88
C GLY A 392 -10.61 8.49 -26.39
N PHE A 393 -10.89 9.75 -26.05
CA PHE A 393 -10.87 10.33 -24.69
C PHE A 393 -11.82 9.62 -23.70
N PHE A 394 -12.71 8.76 -24.19
CA PHE A 394 -13.79 8.09 -23.43
C PHE A 394 -13.76 6.58 -23.64
N THR A 395 -12.60 5.95 -23.51
CA THR A 395 -12.63 4.51 -23.20
C THR A 395 -13.26 4.35 -21.81
N SER A 396 -14.13 3.36 -21.64
CA SER A 396 -14.85 3.09 -20.37
C SER A 396 -13.95 2.72 -19.18
N LYS A 397 -12.63 2.85 -19.34
CA LYS A 397 -11.64 2.58 -18.30
C LYS A 397 -11.66 3.74 -17.31
N VAL A 398 -11.97 3.43 -16.06
CA VAL A 398 -11.78 4.33 -14.91
C VAL A 398 -10.30 4.71 -14.88
N TRP A 399 -9.99 6.00 -14.99
CA TRP A 399 -8.62 6.49 -14.90
C TRP A 399 -8.08 6.22 -13.49
N SER A 400 -6.84 5.74 -13.39
CA SER A 400 -6.18 5.67 -12.10
C SER A 400 -5.66 7.06 -11.71
N TYR A 401 -5.48 7.31 -10.41
CA TYR A 401 -4.90 8.56 -9.92
C TYR A 401 -3.52 8.87 -10.53
N GLN A 402 -2.72 7.83 -10.81
CA GLN A 402 -1.39 7.99 -11.40
C GLN A 402 -1.48 8.52 -12.83
N ASP A 403 -2.43 8.00 -13.62
CA ASP A 403 -2.70 8.48 -14.97
C ASP A 403 -3.16 9.95 -14.94
N GLU A 404 -4.03 10.29 -13.99
CA GLU A 404 -4.56 11.65 -13.84
C GLU A 404 -3.51 12.66 -13.36
N ALA A 405 -2.64 12.26 -12.42
CA ALA A 405 -1.58 13.11 -11.90
C ALA A 405 -0.49 13.38 -12.95
N LEU A 406 -0.12 12.37 -13.74
CA LEU A 406 0.81 12.53 -14.87
C LEU A 406 0.19 13.39 -15.98
N PHE A 407 -1.11 13.23 -16.23
CA PHE A 407 -1.81 13.98 -17.27
C PHE A 407 -1.77 15.50 -17.05
N PHE A 408 -1.95 15.95 -15.80
CA PHE A 408 -1.99 17.38 -15.49
C PHE A 408 -0.69 17.95 -14.90
N GLN A 409 0.40 17.18 -14.86
CA GLN A 409 1.63 17.53 -14.12
C GLN A 409 2.17 18.94 -14.44
N ASP A 410 2.09 19.36 -15.71
CA ASP A 410 2.61 20.66 -16.19
C ASP A 410 1.58 21.80 -16.10
N THR A 411 0.33 21.50 -15.76
CA THR A 411 -0.80 22.45 -15.86
C THR A 411 -1.58 22.62 -14.57
N PHE A 412 -1.42 21.69 -13.63
CA PHE A 412 -2.00 21.70 -12.29
C PHE A 412 -0.99 21.16 -11.30
N ARG A 413 -0.52 22.02 -10.40
CA ARG A 413 0.44 21.67 -9.37
C ARG A 413 -0.14 21.96 -8.00
N VAL A 414 -0.04 20.96 -7.10
CA VAL A 414 -0.44 21.10 -5.71
C VAL A 414 0.80 21.14 -4.84
N GLU A 415 0.98 22.25 -4.14
CA GLU A 415 2.04 22.45 -3.15
C GLU A 415 1.42 22.40 -1.76
N TRP A 416 1.65 21.31 -1.04
CA TRP A 416 1.26 21.19 0.36
C TRP A 416 2.21 22.02 1.23
N LYS A 417 1.70 23.06 1.87
CA LYS A 417 2.46 23.89 2.82
C LYS A 417 2.23 23.38 4.24
N ASN A 418 3.23 23.53 5.10
CA ASN A 418 3.13 23.29 6.54
C ASN A 418 2.63 21.89 6.94
N GLN A 419 3.17 20.84 6.33
CA GLN A 419 2.94 19.48 6.83
C GLN A 419 4.04 19.11 7.83
N ASN A 420 3.68 19.08 9.11
CA ASN A 420 4.54 18.49 10.13
C ASN A 420 4.78 17.00 9.79
N ASP A 421 6.03 16.55 9.83
CA ASP A 421 6.43 15.17 9.48
C ASP A 421 5.68 14.10 10.28
N GLN A 422 5.20 14.44 11.48
CA GLN A 422 4.46 13.54 12.37
C GLN A 422 2.95 13.45 12.08
N ASN A 423 2.40 14.34 11.25
CA ASN A 423 0.96 14.41 10.95
C ASN A 423 0.72 14.64 9.45
N LYS A 424 1.49 13.94 8.63
CA LYS A 424 1.29 13.90 7.19
C LYS A 424 -0.03 13.19 6.90
N LEU A 425 -0.98 13.90 6.28
CA LEU A 425 -2.14 13.27 5.63
C LEU A 425 -1.65 12.03 4.87
N SER A 426 -2.37 10.92 5.03
CA SER A 426 -2.06 9.71 4.26
C SER A 426 -2.07 10.05 2.78
N LEU A 427 -1.29 9.29 1.99
CA LEU A 427 -1.23 9.52 0.56
C LEU A 427 -2.64 9.47 -0.06
N GLU A 428 -3.49 8.56 0.39
CA GLU A 428 -4.88 8.45 -0.05
C GLU A 428 -5.72 9.70 0.25
N GLN A 429 -5.63 10.24 1.47
CA GLN A 429 -6.35 11.48 1.84
C GLN A 429 -5.88 12.68 1.01
N ARG A 430 -4.56 12.81 0.78
CA ARG A 430 -4.03 13.86 -0.10
C ARG A 430 -4.61 13.74 -1.50
N ARG A 431 -4.61 12.53 -2.06
CA ARG A 431 -5.16 12.26 -3.40
C ARG A 431 -6.63 12.64 -3.50
N ALA A 432 -7.42 12.34 -2.48
CA ALA A 432 -8.83 12.72 -2.41
C ALA A 432 -9.01 14.24 -2.42
N ILE A 433 -8.24 14.96 -1.60
CA ILE A 433 -8.28 16.44 -1.54
C ILE A 433 -7.80 17.06 -2.87
N GLU A 434 -6.72 16.55 -3.47
CA GLU A 434 -6.23 17.02 -4.77
C GLU A 434 -7.26 16.81 -5.88
N SER A 435 -7.94 15.65 -5.88
CA SER A 435 -9.01 15.34 -6.82
C SER A 435 -10.19 16.30 -6.67
N ASP A 436 -10.59 16.63 -5.44
CA ASP A 436 -11.67 17.57 -5.16
C ASP A 436 -11.30 19.01 -5.56
N LEU A 437 -10.09 19.47 -5.22
CA LEU A 437 -9.59 20.79 -5.65
C LEU A 437 -9.57 20.91 -7.18
N ARG A 438 -9.11 19.87 -7.88
CA ARG A 438 -9.11 19.81 -9.34
C ARG A 438 -10.55 19.87 -9.90
N ARG A 439 -11.48 19.14 -9.29
CA ARG A 439 -12.91 19.17 -9.66
C ARG A 439 -13.50 20.57 -9.51
N GLN A 440 -13.24 21.24 -8.39
CA GLN A 440 -13.71 22.60 -8.16
C GLN A 440 -13.14 23.58 -9.19
N ILE A 441 -11.88 23.41 -9.60
CA ILE A 441 -11.23 24.25 -10.62
C ILE A 441 -11.81 23.99 -12.02
N LEU A 442 -12.01 22.72 -12.41
CA LEU A 442 -12.65 22.37 -13.68
C LEU A 442 -14.12 22.85 -13.75
N SER A 443 -14.85 22.76 -12.65
CA SER A 443 -16.21 23.31 -12.56
C SER A 443 -16.22 24.83 -12.77
N ARG A 444 -15.22 25.54 -12.22
CA ARG A 444 -15.08 26.99 -12.41
C ARG A 444 -14.66 27.36 -13.82
N LEU A 445 -13.83 26.54 -14.48
CA LEU A 445 -13.51 26.69 -15.89
C LEU A 445 -14.79 26.64 -16.74
N ALA A 446 -15.63 25.63 -16.50
CA ALA A 446 -16.91 25.48 -17.19
C ALA A 446 -17.83 26.69 -16.93
N SER A 447 -17.97 27.15 -15.69
CA SER A 447 -18.83 28.30 -15.36
C SER A 447 -18.31 29.62 -15.94
N ASN A 448 -17.01 29.87 -15.86
CA ASN A 448 -16.39 31.10 -16.35
C ASN A 448 -16.49 31.20 -17.88
N LEU A 449 -16.32 30.09 -18.59
CA LEU A 449 -16.49 30.03 -20.04
C LEU A 449 -17.95 30.30 -20.48
N VAL A 450 -18.94 29.88 -19.69
CA VAL A 450 -20.38 30.09 -19.99
C VAL A 450 -20.88 31.50 -19.63
N MET A 451 -20.26 32.15 -18.64
CA MET A 451 -20.74 33.43 -18.10
C MET A 451 -20.01 34.67 -18.64
N SER A 452 -18.76 34.54 -19.11
CA SER A 452 -17.89 35.70 -19.38
C SER A 452 -18.07 36.36 -20.75
N ASP A 453 -18.92 35.81 -21.63
CA ASP A 453 -19.19 36.42 -22.93
C ASP A 453 -20.62 36.13 -23.44
N PRO A 454 -21.49 37.14 -23.55
CA PRO A 454 -22.83 37.01 -24.13
C PRO A 454 -22.81 36.43 -25.55
N SER A 455 -21.74 36.67 -26.32
CA SER A 455 -21.59 36.14 -27.67
C SER A 455 -21.31 34.63 -27.69
N ILE A 456 -20.75 34.05 -26.62
CA ILE A 456 -20.60 32.59 -26.45
C ILE A 456 -21.96 31.94 -26.18
N ARG A 457 -22.86 32.59 -25.41
CA ARG A 457 -24.23 32.09 -25.20
C ARG A 457 -25.05 32.08 -26.50
N LEU A 458 -24.90 33.13 -27.31
CA LEU A 458 -25.50 33.20 -28.65
C LEU A 458 -24.90 32.15 -29.61
N ALA A 459 -23.58 31.97 -29.59
CA ALA A 459 -22.90 30.95 -30.39
C ALA A 459 -23.28 29.52 -29.98
N LEU A 460 -23.49 29.25 -28.69
CA LEU A 460 -24.03 27.98 -28.17
C LEU A 460 -25.46 27.71 -28.67
N SER A 461 -26.31 28.75 -28.77
CA SER A 461 -27.67 28.60 -29.28
C SER A 461 -27.76 28.37 -30.80
N ASN A 462 -26.71 28.76 -31.54
CA ASN A 462 -26.64 28.69 -33.01
C ASN A 462 -25.71 27.56 -33.51
N GLN A 463 -25.31 26.61 -32.66
CA GLN A 463 -24.44 25.52 -33.09
C GLN A 463 -25.15 24.56 -34.06
N PRO A 464 -24.50 24.13 -35.16
CA PRO A 464 -24.99 23.01 -35.94
C PRO A 464 -25.03 21.74 -35.08
N GLN A 465 -26.19 21.07 -35.05
CA GLN A 465 -26.46 19.94 -34.15
C GLN A 465 -25.52 18.73 -34.33
N ASN A 466 -24.78 18.66 -35.44
CA ASN A 466 -23.98 17.50 -35.82
C ASN A 466 -22.47 17.78 -35.90
N THR A 467 -21.91 18.52 -34.94
CA THR A 467 -20.44 18.65 -34.84
C THR A 467 -19.86 17.57 -33.94
N GLY A 468 -18.65 17.10 -34.25
CA GLY A 468 -18.00 16.01 -33.49
C GLY A 468 -17.87 16.31 -31.99
N ALA A 469 -17.69 17.57 -31.59
CA ALA A 469 -17.62 17.96 -30.18
C ALA A 469 -18.98 17.89 -29.46
N VAL A 470 -20.09 18.24 -30.14
CA VAL A 470 -21.46 18.14 -29.61
C VAL A 470 -21.86 16.67 -29.48
N VAL A 471 -21.57 15.85 -30.50
CA VAL A 471 -21.81 14.41 -30.46
C VAL A 471 -21.02 13.74 -29.33
N LEU A 472 -19.77 14.17 -29.10
CA LEU A 472 -18.95 13.68 -27.98
C LEU A 472 -19.46 14.13 -26.62
N ALA A 473 -19.90 15.39 -26.49
CA ALA A 473 -20.50 15.93 -25.27
C ALA A 473 -21.79 15.20 -24.90
N GLU A 474 -22.69 14.99 -25.86
CA GLU A 474 -23.92 14.23 -25.66
C GLU A 474 -23.64 12.75 -25.34
N SER A 475 -22.65 12.14 -26.01
CA SER A 475 -22.24 10.76 -25.75
C SER A 475 -21.65 10.60 -24.35
N LEU A 476 -20.89 11.60 -23.88
CA LEU A 476 -20.36 11.67 -22.53
C LEU A 476 -21.44 11.70 -21.46
N ILE A 477 -22.45 12.56 -21.63
CA ILE A 477 -23.60 12.62 -20.70
C ILE A 477 -24.36 11.30 -20.71
N LYS A 478 -24.52 10.65 -21.88
CA LYS A 478 -25.21 9.36 -22.00
C LYS A 478 -24.45 8.20 -21.35
N VAL A 479 -23.12 8.15 -21.49
CA VAL A 479 -22.28 7.04 -21.00
C VAL A 479 -22.05 7.11 -19.49
N CYS A 480 -21.96 8.32 -18.93
CA CYS A 480 -21.68 8.50 -17.50
C CYS A 480 -22.48 9.67 -16.89
N PRO A 481 -23.83 9.54 -16.81
CA PRO A 481 -24.73 10.63 -16.46
C PRO A 481 -24.56 11.15 -15.02
N LEU A 482 -24.03 10.32 -14.10
CA LEU A 482 -23.80 10.68 -12.70
C LEU A 482 -22.34 11.06 -12.42
N ASN A 483 -21.44 10.94 -13.40
CA ASN A 483 -20.04 11.29 -13.24
C ASN A 483 -19.84 12.78 -13.54
N ILE A 484 -19.46 13.54 -12.52
CA ILE A 484 -19.29 14.99 -12.63
C ILE A 484 -18.16 15.40 -13.59
N TYR A 485 -17.16 14.54 -13.85
CA TYR A 485 -16.15 14.79 -14.87
C TYR A 485 -16.72 14.64 -16.28
N CYS A 486 -17.67 13.72 -16.47
CA CYS A 486 -18.36 13.57 -17.75
C CYS A 486 -19.31 14.73 -18.03
N GLN A 487 -20.03 15.18 -17.01
CA GLN A 487 -20.86 16.39 -17.09
C GLN A 487 -19.99 17.63 -17.35
N GLY A 488 -18.91 17.80 -16.60
CA GLY A 488 -17.95 18.90 -16.78
C GLY A 488 -17.29 18.89 -18.16
N ALA A 489 -16.81 17.72 -18.60
CA ALA A 489 -16.22 17.55 -19.93
C ALA A 489 -17.24 17.82 -21.04
N SER A 490 -18.49 17.39 -20.89
CA SER A 490 -19.56 17.67 -21.85
C SER A 490 -19.85 19.17 -21.95
N VAL A 491 -19.99 19.87 -20.82
CA VAL A 491 -20.22 21.32 -20.82
C VAL A 491 -19.03 22.03 -21.45
N VAL A 492 -17.81 21.63 -21.07
CA VAL A 492 -16.58 22.16 -21.65
C VAL A 492 -16.55 21.94 -23.17
N LEU A 493 -16.80 20.72 -23.67
CA LEU A 493 -16.80 20.43 -25.11
C LEU A 493 -17.85 21.23 -25.90
N ASN A 494 -19.05 21.40 -25.35
CA ASN A 494 -20.10 22.22 -25.98
C ASN A 494 -19.70 23.69 -26.07
N VAL A 495 -19.17 24.26 -24.98
CA VAL A 495 -18.72 25.66 -24.94
C VAL A 495 -17.51 25.88 -25.84
N LEU A 496 -16.60 24.91 -25.90
CA LEU A 496 -15.41 24.96 -26.75
C LEU A 496 -15.74 24.94 -28.25
N GLN A 497 -16.75 24.21 -28.69
CA GLN A 497 -17.19 24.26 -30.09
C GLN A 497 -17.71 25.66 -30.48
N ALA A 498 -18.39 26.35 -29.56
CA ALA A 498 -18.95 27.68 -29.79
C ALA A 498 -17.84 28.74 -29.87
N VAL A 499 -16.82 28.62 -29.02
CA VAL A 499 -15.70 29.55 -28.96
C VAL A 499 -14.72 29.38 -30.12
N PHE A 500 -14.40 28.14 -30.51
CA PHE A 500 -13.31 27.85 -31.43
C PHE A 500 -13.75 27.65 -32.90
N GLY A 501 -15.05 27.77 -33.20
CA GLY A 501 -15.58 27.90 -34.56
C GLY A 501 -15.36 29.27 -35.20
N GLY A 502 -15.04 30.30 -34.40
CA GLY A 502 -14.71 31.65 -34.86
C GLY A 502 -13.25 32.03 -34.51
N SER A 503 -12.52 32.58 -35.48
CA SER A 503 -11.09 32.96 -35.32
C SER A 503 -10.86 34.06 -34.27
N GLU A 504 -11.82 34.96 -34.07
CA GLU A 504 -11.69 36.12 -33.17
C GLU A 504 -11.92 35.76 -31.69
N LEU A 505 -12.95 34.95 -31.39
CA LEU A 505 -13.28 34.45 -30.05
C LEU A 505 -12.14 33.61 -29.45
N LYS A 506 -11.47 32.83 -30.30
CA LYS A 506 -10.30 32.02 -29.93
C LYS A 506 -9.16 32.82 -29.31
N GLN A 507 -8.87 34.02 -29.84
CA GLN A 507 -7.75 34.84 -29.36
C GLN A 507 -8.09 35.55 -28.05
N SER A 508 -9.32 36.04 -27.92
CA SER A 508 -9.83 36.65 -26.68
C SER A 508 -9.86 35.65 -25.51
N VAL A 509 -10.34 34.43 -25.75
CA VAL A 509 -10.38 33.37 -24.71
C VAL A 509 -8.98 32.89 -24.35
N LYS A 510 -8.06 32.77 -25.32
CA LYS A 510 -6.66 32.46 -25.04
C LYS A 510 -6.03 33.51 -24.12
N GLN A 511 -6.19 34.80 -24.42
CA GLN A 511 -5.63 35.87 -23.59
C GLN A 511 -6.20 35.91 -22.17
N LYS A 512 -7.48 35.57 -21.99
CA LYS A 512 -8.12 35.54 -20.66
C LYS A 512 -7.74 34.31 -19.82
N LEU A 513 -7.51 33.15 -20.45
CA LEU A 513 -7.32 31.89 -19.76
C LEU A 513 -5.86 31.42 -19.68
N ASP A 514 -4.96 31.95 -20.51
CA ASP A 514 -3.53 31.61 -20.50
C ASP A 514 -2.77 32.43 -19.45
N VAL A 515 -3.24 32.31 -18.21
CA VAL A 515 -2.66 32.93 -17.03
C VAL A 515 -2.45 31.85 -15.98
N ASN A 516 -1.28 31.88 -15.33
CA ASN A 516 -1.02 31.02 -14.19
C ASN A 516 -1.73 31.60 -12.97
N LEU A 517 -2.71 30.87 -12.46
CA LEU A 517 -3.47 31.22 -11.27
C LEU A 517 -2.92 30.47 -10.06
N VAL A 518 -2.95 31.13 -8.91
CA VAL A 518 -2.53 30.57 -7.63
C VAL A 518 -3.65 30.74 -6.62
N GLU A 519 -4.03 29.67 -5.97
CA GLU A 519 -5.06 29.65 -4.92
C GLU A 519 -4.50 29.06 -3.63
N HIS A 520 -4.92 29.63 -2.52
CA HIS A 520 -4.60 29.14 -1.19
C HIS A 520 -5.87 28.55 -0.57
N HIS A 521 -5.79 27.27 -0.22
CA HIS A 521 -6.84 26.52 0.46
C HIS A 521 -6.34 26.20 1.86
N SER A 522 -7.08 26.64 2.87
CA SER A 522 -6.84 26.28 4.27
C SER A 522 -8.12 25.69 4.81
N ASN A 523 -8.03 24.50 5.40
CA ASN A 523 -9.18 23.82 5.98
C ASN A 523 -8.78 23.12 7.29
N GLU A 524 -9.75 22.93 8.17
CA GLU A 524 -9.62 22.20 9.42
C GLU A 524 -10.59 21.03 9.40
N GLU A 525 -10.07 19.80 9.44
CA GLU A 525 -10.85 18.58 9.43
C GLU A 525 -10.60 17.76 10.70
N ILE A 526 -11.66 17.14 11.24
CA ILE A 526 -11.53 16.21 12.37
C ILE A 526 -11.22 14.83 11.82
N VAL A 527 -10.03 14.32 12.09
CA VAL A 527 -9.60 12.99 11.64
C VAL A 527 -9.43 12.09 12.86
N MET A 528 -9.89 10.85 12.77
CA MET A 528 -9.63 9.84 13.78
C MET A 528 -8.18 9.37 13.66
N GLN A 529 -7.39 9.59 14.71
CA GLN A 529 -5.98 9.20 14.78
C GLN A 529 -5.85 7.88 15.53
N PRO A 530 -5.13 6.89 14.97
CA PRO A 530 -4.86 5.65 15.66
C PRO A 530 -3.75 5.84 16.70
N MET A 531 -3.87 5.14 17.83
CA MET A 531 -2.87 5.11 18.89
C MET A 531 -2.86 3.73 19.56
N LEU A 532 -1.75 3.42 20.23
CA LEU A 532 -1.55 2.16 20.92
C LEU A 532 -1.14 2.41 22.38
N THR A 533 -1.76 1.68 23.30
CA THR A 533 -1.25 1.51 24.67
C THR A 533 -0.69 0.10 24.82
N THR A 534 0.52 -0.02 25.35
CA THR A 534 1.12 -1.32 25.68
C THR A 534 1.08 -1.57 27.18
N TYR A 535 0.40 -2.62 27.60
CA TYR A 535 0.40 -3.07 28.97
C TYR A 535 1.59 -4.00 29.20
N LYS A 536 2.23 -3.84 30.37
CA LYS A 536 3.41 -4.60 30.80
C LYS A 536 3.15 -5.33 32.11
#